data_AF-A0A1X9SPK0-F1
#
_entry.id   AF-A0A1X9SPK0-F1
#
_cell.length_a   1.000
_cell.length_b   1.000
_cell.length_c   1.000
_cell.angle_alpha   90.00
_cell.angle_beta   90.00
_cell.angle_gamma   90.00
#
_symmetry.space_group_name_H-M   'P 1'
#
loop_
_entity.id
_entity.type
_entity.pdbx_description
1 polymer ?
#
loop_
_entity_poly.entity_id
_entity_poly.type
_entity_poly.pdbx_seq_one_letter_code
_entity_poly.pdbx_strand_id
1 'polypeptide(L)'
;MGLFSAIGGALSSFCSAVGSICSTVGGAIAAGIGALATAIAPYLGPVATIVSAIANILGIFKENERPEDLGQAMEQMDKKPEDFDSINEYIDYLREGIRSGEVKLNDNLSDIQKAAYTATGAALGIKAIDEKYQLQTSDEFWGQMGKKFEEGKITPIEITKILETSSKNSVSAENVTNYINGDKMTDGQKASGVSDAIEGGLKAANPNMSDEEITSRFNKLIE
;
A
#
# COMPACT_ATOMS: atom_id res chain seq x y z
N MET A 1 -2.68 22.04 -12.86
CA MET A 1 -3.24 22.03 -11.48
C MET A 1 -4.71 21.61 -11.49
N GLY A 2 -5.06 20.40 -11.96
CA GLY A 2 -6.48 20.01 -12.07
C GLY A 2 -6.74 18.50 -12.10
N LEU A 3 -5.81 17.70 -12.63
CA LEU A 3 -5.90 16.24 -12.55
C LEU A 3 -5.36 15.72 -11.19
N PHE A 4 -4.26 16.30 -10.71
CA PHE A 4 -3.62 15.92 -9.44
C PHE A 4 -4.40 16.34 -8.18
N SER A 5 -5.21 17.41 -8.21
CA SER A 5 -6.08 17.75 -7.06
C SER A 5 -7.34 16.88 -7.00
N ALA A 6 -7.79 16.32 -8.14
CA ALA A 6 -8.88 15.35 -8.17
C ALA A 6 -8.38 13.95 -7.76
N ILE A 7 -7.18 13.57 -8.19
CA ILE A 7 -6.48 12.35 -7.77
C ILE A 7 -6.12 12.43 -6.28
N GLY A 8 -5.60 13.56 -5.80
CA GLY A 8 -5.34 13.80 -4.36
C GLY A 8 -6.59 13.82 -3.49
N GLY A 9 -7.75 14.23 -4.02
CA GLY A 9 -9.04 14.14 -3.31
C GLY A 9 -9.63 12.72 -3.24
N ALA A 10 -9.46 11.93 -4.31
CA ALA A 10 -9.91 10.54 -4.37
C ALA A 10 -8.97 9.57 -3.65
N LEU A 11 -7.66 9.80 -3.72
CA LEU A 11 -6.63 9.01 -3.05
C LEU A 11 -6.53 9.36 -1.56
N SER A 12 -6.62 10.62 -1.11
CA SER A 12 -6.65 10.93 0.34
C SER A 12 -7.85 10.28 1.08
N SER A 13 -8.87 9.87 0.33
CA SER A 13 -9.99 9.08 0.82
C SER A 13 -9.65 7.60 0.99
N PHE A 14 -8.53 7.08 0.47
CA PHE A 14 -8.12 5.68 0.61
C PHE A 14 -7.60 5.39 2.02
N CYS A 15 -6.53 6.02 2.51
CA CYS A 15 -6.09 5.85 3.90
C CYS A 15 -7.02 6.52 4.92
N SER A 16 -7.66 7.65 4.59
CA SER A 16 -8.62 8.30 5.51
C SER A 16 -9.93 7.51 5.62
N ALA A 17 -10.41 6.87 4.55
CA ALA A 17 -11.54 5.96 4.67
C ALA A 17 -11.13 4.59 5.20
N VAL A 18 -9.89 4.13 5.07
CA VAL A 18 -9.43 2.93 5.79
C VAL A 18 -9.33 3.20 7.28
N GLY A 19 -8.87 4.38 7.69
CA GLY A 19 -8.98 4.86 9.07
C GLY A 19 -10.44 5.02 9.54
N SER A 20 -11.35 5.42 8.64
CA SER A 20 -12.78 5.47 8.95
C SER A 20 -13.43 4.07 9.02
N ILE A 21 -13.05 3.13 8.15
CA ILE A 21 -13.50 1.74 8.11
C ILE A 21 -13.04 0.96 9.35
N CYS A 22 -11.83 1.23 9.87
CA CYS A 22 -11.38 0.65 11.15
C CYS A 22 -12.08 1.30 12.37
N SER A 23 -12.58 2.54 12.25
CA SER A 23 -13.22 3.23 13.37
C SER A 23 -14.73 3.01 13.47
N THR A 24 -15.45 2.74 12.37
CA THR A 24 -16.87 2.37 12.37
C THR A 24 -17.10 0.86 12.43
N VAL A 25 -16.92 0.31 13.62
CA VAL A 25 -17.50 -1.00 14.00
C VAL A 25 -19.01 -0.93 13.84
N GLY A 26 -19.57 -1.88 13.10
CA GLY A 26 -21.00 -2.21 13.09
C GLY A 26 -21.85 -1.40 12.12
N GLY A 27 -22.11 -1.99 10.94
CA GLY A 27 -23.39 -1.84 10.24
C GLY A 27 -23.58 -0.65 9.27
N ALA A 28 -22.61 0.25 9.10
CA ALA A 28 -22.78 1.44 8.24
C ALA A 28 -21.99 1.39 6.91
N ILE A 29 -21.44 0.23 6.53
CA ILE A 29 -20.52 0.16 5.38
C ILE A 29 -21.28 0.37 4.04
N ALA A 30 -22.55 -0.03 3.94
CA ALA A 30 -23.31 -0.10 2.68
C ALA A 30 -23.49 1.25 1.92
N ALA A 31 -23.54 2.39 2.60
CA ALA A 31 -23.77 3.69 1.94
C ALA A 31 -22.46 4.40 1.49
N GLY A 32 -21.33 4.11 2.12
CA GLY A 32 -20.02 4.70 1.79
C GLY A 32 -19.23 3.92 0.74
N ILE A 33 -19.47 2.60 0.67
CA ILE A 33 -18.78 1.66 -0.22
C ILE A 33 -18.90 2.06 -1.71
N GLY A 34 -20.08 2.48 -2.17
CA GLY A 34 -20.29 2.78 -3.59
C GLY A 34 -19.51 4.00 -4.09
N ALA A 35 -19.45 5.06 -3.28
CA ALA A 35 -18.69 6.27 -3.60
C ALA A 35 -17.18 6.02 -3.52
N LEU A 36 -16.73 5.24 -2.53
CA LEU A 36 -15.34 4.84 -2.39
C LEU A 36 -14.89 3.98 -3.58
N ALA A 37 -15.65 2.92 -3.88
CA ALA A 37 -15.37 2.00 -4.98
C ALA A 37 -15.27 2.73 -6.33
N THR A 38 -16.18 3.67 -6.60
CA THR A 38 -16.16 4.46 -7.85
C THR A 38 -14.94 5.38 -7.94
N ALA A 39 -14.53 5.98 -6.82
CA ALA A 39 -13.40 6.90 -6.77
C ALA A 39 -12.03 6.18 -6.85
N ILE A 40 -11.92 4.99 -6.28
CA ILE A 40 -10.65 4.23 -6.20
C ILE A 40 -10.50 3.17 -7.30
N ALA A 41 -11.59 2.79 -7.99
CA ALA A 41 -11.61 1.76 -9.04
C ALA A 41 -10.43 1.80 -10.02
N PRO A 42 -10.03 2.95 -10.61
CA PRO A 42 -8.93 2.98 -11.57
C PRO A 42 -7.56 2.69 -10.96
N TYR A 43 -7.37 2.86 -9.65
CA TYR A 43 -6.07 2.70 -8.98
C TYR A 43 -6.03 1.48 -8.05
N LEU A 44 -7.19 0.95 -7.67
CA LEU A 44 -7.31 -0.14 -6.71
C LEU A 44 -6.62 -1.41 -7.20
N GLY A 45 -6.80 -1.79 -8.46
CA GLY A 45 -6.21 -3.01 -9.02
C GLY A 45 -4.67 -3.02 -8.88
N PRO A 46 -3.98 -2.01 -9.42
CA PRO A 46 -2.53 -1.90 -9.31
C PRO A 46 -2.05 -1.80 -7.88
N VAL A 47 -2.66 -0.92 -7.07
CA VAL A 47 -2.26 -0.71 -5.66
C VAL A 47 -2.42 -1.98 -4.84
N ALA A 48 -3.58 -2.62 -4.91
CA ALA A 48 -3.82 -3.88 -4.19
C ALA A 48 -2.85 -4.98 -4.65
N THR A 49 -2.53 -5.03 -5.94
CA THR A 49 -1.56 -6.00 -6.49
C THR A 49 -0.17 -5.78 -5.92
N ILE A 50 0.36 -4.55 -5.97
CA ILE A 50 1.71 -4.26 -5.47
C ILE A 50 1.77 -4.46 -3.95
N VAL A 51 0.77 -4.00 -3.21
CA VAL A 51 0.76 -4.16 -1.74
C VAL A 51 0.70 -5.63 -1.37
N SER A 52 -0.14 -6.42 -2.03
CA SER A 52 -0.21 -7.87 -1.78
C SER A 52 1.12 -8.54 -2.09
N ALA A 53 1.76 -8.20 -3.21
CA ALA A 53 3.06 -8.75 -3.57
C ALA A 53 4.14 -8.40 -2.53
N ILE A 54 4.18 -7.15 -2.08
CA ILE A 54 5.12 -6.69 -1.03
C ILE A 54 4.82 -7.39 0.30
N ALA A 55 3.57 -7.46 0.71
CA ALA A 55 3.15 -8.15 1.94
C ALA A 55 3.54 -9.64 1.91
N ASN A 56 3.41 -10.31 0.77
CA ASN A 56 3.89 -11.68 0.58
C ASN A 56 5.43 -11.79 0.65
N ILE A 57 6.16 -10.89 -0.02
CA ILE A 57 7.64 -10.83 0.04
C ILE A 57 8.12 -10.70 1.50
N LEU A 58 7.38 -9.94 2.32
CA LEU A 58 7.71 -9.68 3.71
C LEU A 58 7.14 -10.72 4.69
N GLY A 59 6.38 -11.71 4.20
CA GLY A 59 5.74 -12.75 5.00
C GLY A 59 4.58 -12.26 5.89
N ILE A 60 4.08 -11.05 5.63
CA ILE A 60 2.93 -10.42 6.29
C ILE A 60 1.66 -11.17 5.87
N PHE A 61 1.41 -11.23 4.56
CA PHE A 61 0.39 -12.11 4.00
C PHE A 61 1.00 -13.48 3.73
N LYS A 62 0.22 -14.55 3.99
CA LYS A 62 0.63 -15.93 3.68
C LYS A 62 0.19 -16.32 2.27
N GLU A 63 0.78 -17.40 1.75
CA GLU A 63 0.38 -17.94 0.45
C GLU A 63 -1.13 -18.20 0.41
N ASN A 64 -1.78 -17.67 -0.63
CA ASN A 64 -3.24 -17.71 -0.87
C ASN A 64 -4.10 -16.80 0.03
N GLU A 65 -3.52 -15.98 0.90
CA GLU A 65 -4.27 -14.97 1.64
C GLU A 65 -4.61 -13.79 0.72
N ARG A 66 -5.90 -13.61 0.40
CA ARG A 66 -6.37 -12.51 -0.44
C ARG A 66 -6.67 -11.29 0.44
N PRO A 67 -6.34 -10.06 0.02
CA PRO A 67 -6.78 -8.84 0.70
C PRO A 67 -8.29 -8.80 0.93
N GLU A 68 -9.06 -9.31 -0.02
CA GLU A 68 -10.52 -9.43 0.07
C GLU A 68 -10.97 -10.29 1.26
N ASP A 69 -10.26 -11.39 1.56
CA ASP A 69 -10.61 -12.29 2.66
C ASP A 69 -10.35 -11.63 4.02
N LEU A 70 -9.21 -10.94 4.14
CA LEU A 70 -8.89 -10.14 5.33
C LEU A 70 -9.89 -8.99 5.50
N GLY A 71 -10.30 -8.32 4.41
CA GLY A 71 -11.33 -7.29 4.45
C GLY A 71 -12.67 -7.81 4.97
N GLN A 72 -13.09 -9.01 4.56
CA GLN A 72 -14.30 -9.66 5.08
C GLN A 72 -14.16 -10.07 6.54
N ALA A 73 -12.98 -10.55 6.95
CA ALA A 73 -12.69 -10.89 8.34
C ALA A 73 -12.79 -9.66 9.24
N MET A 74 -12.26 -8.50 8.82
CA MET A 74 -12.34 -7.26 9.59
C MET A 74 -13.78 -6.81 9.87
N GLU A 75 -14.73 -7.12 8.98
CA GLU A 75 -16.15 -6.81 9.21
C GLU A 75 -16.81 -7.77 10.20
N GLN A 76 -16.38 -9.04 10.23
CA GLN A 76 -17.02 -10.10 11.01
C GLN A 76 -16.42 -10.27 12.41
N MET A 77 -15.14 -9.93 12.57
CA MET A 77 -14.45 -10.04 13.85
C MET A 77 -14.73 -8.81 14.74
N ASP A 78 -14.73 -9.03 16.05
CA ASP A 78 -15.10 -8.04 17.07
C ASP A 78 -13.97 -7.09 17.49
N LYS A 79 -12.70 -7.55 17.38
CA LYS A 79 -11.53 -6.76 17.75
C LYS A 79 -11.04 -5.88 16.61
N LYS A 80 -10.44 -4.76 16.99
CA LYS A 80 -9.85 -3.77 16.08
C LYS A 80 -8.32 -3.87 16.07
N PRO A 81 -7.64 -3.26 15.09
CA PRO A 81 -6.18 -3.16 15.11
C PRO A 81 -5.63 -2.55 16.42
N GLU A 82 -6.34 -1.59 17.03
CA GLU A 82 -5.90 -0.91 18.26
C GLU A 82 -5.91 -1.81 19.51
N ASP A 83 -6.53 -2.99 19.43
CA ASP A 83 -6.54 -3.98 20.51
C ASP A 83 -5.26 -4.86 20.54
N PHE A 84 -4.30 -4.60 19.66
CA PHE A 84 -3.08 -5.39 19.47
C PHE A 84 -1.83 -4.50 19.52
N ASP A 85 -0.68 -5.09 19.86
CA ASP A 85 0.60 -4.37 19.95
C ASP A 85 1.22 -4.11 18.57
N SER A 86 0.78 -4.84 17.54
CA SER A 86 1.23 -4.69 16.16
C SER A 86 0.13 -5.02 15.15
N ILE A 87 0.23 -4.44 13.96
CA ILE A 87 -0.68 -4.77 12.85
C ILE A 87 -0.52 -6.24 12.42
N ASN A 88 0.68 -6.81 12.53
CA ASN A 88 0.89 -8.22 12.20
C ASN A 88 0.14 -9.17 13.15
N GLU A 89 0.08 -8.86 14.45
CA GLU A 89 -0.73 -9.62 15.41
C GLU A 89 -2.22 -9.54 15.08
N TYR A 90 -2.71 -8.37 14.65
CA TYR A 90 -4.08 -8.23 14.18
C TYR A 90 -4.35 -9.05 12.91
N ILE A 91 -3.43 -9.06 11.94
CA ILE A 91 -3.55 -9.91 10.74
C ILE A 91 -3.60 -11.40 11.14
N ASP A 92 -2.75 -11.83 12.07
CA ASP A 92 -2.75 -13.20 12.58
C ASP A 92 -4.08 -13.57 13.25
N TYR A 93 -4.68 -12.64 13.99
CA TYR A 93 -6.01 -12.79 14.58
C TYR A 93 -7.10 -12.98 13.52
N LEU A 94 -7.14 -12.12 12.49
CA LEU A 94 -8.11 -12.25 11.39
C LEU A 94 -7.95 -13.58 10.66
N ARG A 95 -6.70 -13.99 10.41
CA ARG A 95 -6.38 -15.28 9.79
C ARG A 95 -6.88 -16.45 10.62
N GLU A 96 -6.76 -16.39 11.94
CA GLU A 96 -7.32 -17.41 12.82
C GLU A 96 -8.85 -17.44 12.79
N GLY A 97 -9.51 -16.28 12.71
CA GLY A 97 -10.96 -16.19 12.52
C GLY A 97 -11.43 -16.90 11.25
N ILE A 98 -10.70 -16.74 10.13
CA ILE A 98 -10.96 -17.46 8.88
C ILE A 98 -10.71 -18.97 9.06
N ARG A 99 -9.57 -19.34 9.64
CA ARG A 99 -9.17 -20.75 9.79
C ARG A 99 -10.11 -21.54 10.70
N SER A 100 -10.58 -20.93 11.78
CA SER A 100 -11.48 -21.54 12.76
C SER A 100 -12.93 -21.63 12.29
N GLY A 101 -13.29 -20.91 11.22
CA GLY A 101 -14.66 -20.82 10.69
C GLY A 101 -15.55 -19.81 11.43
N GLU A 102 -14.96 -18.97 12.28
CA GLU A 102 -15.64 -17.80 12.86
C GLU A 102 -16.01 -16.79 11.77
N VAL A 103 -15.08 -16.53 10.85
CA VAL A 103 -15.32 -15.75 9.64
C VAL A 103 -15.86 -16.66 8.55
N LYS A 104 -17.01 -16.29 7.98
CA LYS A 104 -17.58 -16.94 6.80
C LYS A 104 -17.30 -16.09 5.57
N LEU A 105 -16.35 -16.52 4.75
CA LEU A 105 -16.05 -15.86 3.49
C LEU A 105 -17.22 -16.03 2.52
N ASN A 106 -17.66 -14.91 1.95
CA ASN A 106 -18.60 -14.88 0.84
C ASN A 106 -17.81 -14.75 -0.47
N ASP A 107 -17.91 -15.76 -1.33
CA ASP A 107 -17.29 -15.72 -2.65
C ASP A 107 -18.21 -15.08 -3.72
N ASN A 108 -19.48 -14.83 -3.41
CA ASN A 108 -20.48 -14.24 -4.31
C ASN A 108 -20.70 -12.76 -4.02
N LEU A 109 -19.60 -12.00 -3.97
CA LEU A 109 -19.64 -10.56 -3.74
C LEU A 109 -20.01 -9.80 -5.01
N SER A 110 -20.78 -8.73 -4.86
CA SER A 110 -20.91 -7.74 -5.95
C SER A 110 -19.56 -7.08 -6.21
N ASP A 111 -19.35 -6.56 -7.42
CA ASP A 111 -18.10 -5.86 -7.79
C ASP A 111 -17.73 -4.75 -6.80
N ILE A 112 -18.75 -4.03 -6.33
CA ILE A 112 -18.63 -2.95 -5.36
C ILE A 112 -18.16 -3.46 -3.99
N GLN A 113 -18.72 -4.58 -3.51
CA GLN A 113 -18.29 -5.18 -2.24
C GLN A 113 -16.87 -5.75 -2.35
N LYS A 114 -16.58 -6.46 -3.44
CA LYS A 114 -15.26 -7.00 -3.72
C LYS A 114 -14.19 -5.91 -3.74
N ALA A 115 -14.48 -4.78 -4.40
CA ALA A 115 -13.60 -3.62 -4.41
C ALA A 115 -13.37 -3.06 -3.00
N ALA A 116 -14.42 -2.92 -2.19
CA ALA A 116 -14.31 -2.42 -0.83
C ALA A 116 -13.48 -3.32 0.09
N TYR A 117 -13.72 -4.63 0.07
CA TYR A 117 -12.93 -5.56 0.88
C TYR A 117 -11.48 -5.65 0.41
N THR A 118 -11.25 -5.63 -0.91
CA THR A 118 -9.90 -5.58 -1.48
C THR A 118 -9.16 -4.32 -1.02
N ALA A 119 -9.81 -3.16 -1.06
CA ALA A 119 -9.25 -1.90 -0.59
C ALA A 119 -8.92 -1.95 0.92
N THR A 120 -9.84 -2.52 1.71
CA THR A 120 -9.68 -2.68 3.16
C THR A 120 -8.48 -3.55 3.50
N GLY A 121 -8.38 -4.74 2.89
CA GLY A 121 -7.22 -5.62 3.10
C GLY A 121 -5.91 -5.05 2.56
N ALA A 122 -5.93 -4.36 1.41
CA ALA A 122 -4.74 -3.69 0.89
C ALA A 122 -4.24 -2.64 1.88
N ALA A 123 -5.12 -1.84 2.46
CA ALA A 123 -4.71 -0.82 3.40
C ALA A 123 -4.26 -1.38 4.76
N LEU A 124 -4.77 -2.54 5.17
CA LEU A 124 -4.19 -3.31 6.26
C LEU A 124 -2.74 -3.74 5.94
N GLY A 125 -2.50 -4.22 4.71
CA GLY A 125 -1.16 -4.52 4.22
C GLY A 125 -0.23 -3.31 4.23
N ILE A 126 -0.71 -2.13 3.81
CA ILE A 126 0.05 -0.87 3.87
C ILE A 126 0.45 -0.54 5.31
N LYS A 127 -0.50 -0.61 6.27
CA LYS A 127 -0.20 -0.36 7.69
C LYS A 127 0.87 -1.31 8.23
N ALA A 128 0.81 -2.58 7.87
CA ALA A 128 1.82 -3.56 8.28
C ALA A 128 3.21 -3.29 7.66
N ILE A 129 3.26 -2.83 6.40
CA ILE A 129 4.49 -2.43 5.71
C ILE A 129 5.09 -1.18 6.37
N ASP A 130 4.25 -0.17 6.64
CA ASP A 130 4.63 1.08 7.30
C ASP A 130 5.20 0.83 8.70
N GLU A 131 4.52 0.00 9.50
CA GLU A 131 4.99 -0.40 10.83
C GLU A 131 6.35 -1.11 10.74
N LYS A 132 6.51 -2.06 9.80
CA LYS A 132 7.75 -2.82 9.62
C LYS A 132 8.94 -1.91 9.29
N TYR A 133 8.72 -0.89 8.47
CA TYR A 133 9.77 0.02 8.04
C TYR A 133 9.81 1.32 8.84
N GLN A 134 8.94 1.50 9.84
CA GLN A 134 8.80 2.75 10.60
C GLN A 134 8.64 3.98 9.67
N LEU A 135 7.87 3.79 8.60
CA LEU A 135 7.54 4.83 7.63
C LEU A 135 6.06 5.19 7.73
N GLN A 136 5.70 6.33 7.14
CA GLN A 136 4.32 6.70 6.91
C GLN A 136 4.17 6.95 5.41
N THR A 137 3.63 5.97 4.68
CA THR A 137 3.36 6.11 3.26
C THR A 137 2.02 6.80 3.05
N SER A 138 1.91 7.59 1.99
CA SER A 138 0.68 8.29 1.64
C SER A 138 -0.08 7.54 0.54
N ASP A 139 -1.34 7.88 0.36
CA ASP A 139 -2.13 7.38 -0.77
C ASP A 139 -1.53 7.80 -2.11
N GLU A 140 -0.90 8.98 -2.16
CA GLU A 140 -0.19 9.47 -3.33
C GLU A 140 1.03 8.59 -3.64
N PHE A 141 1.81 8.20 -2.62
CA PHE A 141 2.93 7.27 -2.79
C PHE A 141 2.46 5.99 -3.46
N TRP A 142 1.44 5.33 -2.91
CA TRP A 142 0.93 4.06 -3.45
C TRP A 142 0.28 4.22 -4.82
N GLY A 143 -0.46 5.31 -5.04
CA GLY A 143 -1.04 5.63 -6.35
C GLY A 143 0.04 5.80 -7.42
N GLN A 144 1.12 6.52 -7.11
CA GLN A 144 2.26 6.68 -8.04
C GLN A 144 2.99 5.36 -8.28
N MET A 145 3.28 4.60 -7.24
CA MET A 145 3.93 3.28 -7.38
C MET A 145 3.07 2.31 -8.18
N GLY A 146 1.75 2.31 -7.96
CA GLY A 146 0.80 1.51 -8.73
C GLY A 146 0.80 1.87 -10.21
N LYS A 147 0.78 3.17 -10.54
CA LYS A 147 0.87 3.65 -11.92
C LYS A 147 2.18 3.25 -12.58
N LYS A 148 3.32 3.48 -11.92
CA LYS A 148 4.65 3.11 -12.46
C LYS A 148 4.78 1.59 -12.63
N PHE A 149 4.12 0.81 -11.77
CA PHE A 149 4.06 -0.65 -11.90
C PHE A 149 3.27 -1.07 -13.14
N GLU A 150 2.09 -0.49 -13.41
CA GLU A 150 1.34 -0.76 -14.64
C GLU A 150 2.12 -0.38 -15.90
N GLU A 151 2.89 0.70 -15.85
CA GLU A 151 3.78 1.14 -16.93
C GLU A 151 5.03 0.24 -17.09
N GLY A 152 5.23 -0.75 -16.21
CA GLY A 152 6.39 -1.64 -16.22
C GLY A 152 7.70 -0.95 -15.80
N LYS A 153 7.62 0.21 -15.14
CA LYS A 153 8.76 1.03 -14.72
C LYS A 153 9.30 0.65 -13.34
N ILE A 154 8.52 -0.06 -12.54
CA ILE A 154 8.93 -0.54 -11.23
C ILE A 154 8.29 -1.89 -10.91
N THR A 155 8.96 -2.67 -10.07
CA THR A 155 8.48 -3.97 -9.58
C THR A 155 8.20 -3.94 -8.07
N PRO A 156 7.38 -4.86 -7.53
CA PRO A 156 7.13 -4.95 -6.09
C PRO A 156 8.40 -5.13 -5.24
N ILE A 157 9.38 -5.89 -5.74
CA ILE A 157 10.66 -6.07 -5.03
C ILE A 157 11.47 -4.78 -4.97
N GLU A 158 11.43 -3.96 -6.03
CA GLU A 158 12.08 -2.64 -6.03
C GLU A 158 11.41 -1.68 -5.07
N ILE A 159 10.07 -1.62 -5.04
CA ILE A 159 9.33 -0.81 -4.05
C ILE A 159 9.72 -1.24 -2.63
N THR A 160 9.75 -2.54 -2.37
CA THR A 160 10.17 -3.10 -1.07
C THR A 160 11.57 -2.62 -0.67
N LYS A 161 12.54 -2.67 -1.59
CA LYS A 161 13.92 -2.26 -1.32
C LYS A 161 14.10 -0.74 -1.23
N ILE A 162 13.29 0.04 -1.94
CA ILE A 162 13.25 1.50 -1.81
C ILE A 162 12.70 1.87 -0.43
N LEU A 163 11.62 1.24 0.04
CA LEU A 163 11.08 1.47 1.40
C LEU A 163 12.11 1.08 2.47
N GLU A 164 12.74 -0.09 2.33
CA GLU A 164 13.79 -0.56 3.25
C GLU A 164 14.97 0.43 3.31
N THR A 165 15.46 0.89 2.16
CA THR A 165 16.60 1.80 2.08
C THR A 165 16.22 3.20 2.58
N SER A 166 15.01 3.65 2.29
CA SER A 166 14.49 4.93 2.77
C SER A 166 14.39 4.93 4.30
N SER A 167 13.84 3.88 4.89
CA SER A 167 13.81 3.68 6.35
C SER A 167 15.21 3.75 6.97
N LYS A 168 16.18 2.98 6.45
CA LYS A 168 17.57 2.96 6.95
C LYS A 168 18.27 4.31 6.86
N ASN A 169 17.93 5.09 5.84
CA ASN A 169 18.55 6.39 5.58
C ASN A 169 17.72 7.57 6.12
N SER A 170 16.66 7.30 6.89
CA SER A 170 15.74 8.31 7.42
C SER A 170 15.15 9.21 6.32
N VAL A 171 14.88 8.62 5.15
CA VAL A 171 14.17 9.26 4.04
C VAL A 171 12.68 9.00 4.15
N SER A 172 11.88 10.08 4.13
CA SER A 172 10.43 9.95 4.17
C SER A 172 9.89 9.41 2.84
N ALA A 173 8.81 8.62 2.92
CA ALA A 173 8.11 8.14 1.72
C ALA A 173 7.50 9.29 0.91
N GLU A 174 7.13 10.39 1.57
CA GLU A 174 6.72 11.63 0.90
C GLU A 174 7.82 12.16 0.01
N ASN A 175 9.06 12.26 0.51
CA ASN A 175 10.17 12.78 -0.29
C ASN A 175 10.56 11.85 -1.44
N VAL A 176 10.40 10.53 -1.30
CA VAL A 176 10.51 9.59 -2.44
C VAL A 176 9.50 9.94 -3.52
N THR A 177 8.25 10.19 -3.15
CA THR A 177 7.17 10.58 -4.08
C THR A 177 7.47 11.93 -4.73
N ASN A 178 7.85 12.92 -3.93
CA ASN A 178 8.21 14.25 -4.41
C ASN A 178 9.35 14.16 -5.42
N TYR A 179 10.34 13.31 -5.18
CA TYR A 179 11.48 13.17 -6.08
C TYR A 179 11.05 12.61 -7.43
N ILE A 180 10.23 11.54 -7.42
CA ILE A 180 9.69 10.91 -8.63
C ILE A 180 8.83 11.90 -9.44
N ASN A 181 8.10 12.80 -8.76
CA ASN A 181 7.26 13.80 -9.41
C ASN A 181 8.02 15.06 -9.86
N GLY A 182 9.28 15.23 -9.44
CA GLY A 182 10.03 16.48 -9.63
C GLY A 182 9.58 17.63 -8.72
N ASP A 183 8.89 17.33 -7.63
CA ASP A 183 8.45 18.28 -6.61
C ASP A 183 9.58 18.64 -5.63
N LYS A 184 9.34 19.67 -4.81
CA LYS A 184 10.32 20.13 -3.82
C LYS A 184 10.37 19.18 -2.62
N MET A 185 11.58 18.91 -2.15
CA MET A 185 11.78 18.16 -0.91
C MET A 185 11.28 18.93 0.31
N THR A 186 10.78 18.20 1.31
CA THR A 186 10.32 18.69 2.59
C THR A 186 11.30 18.31 3.71
N ASP A 187 11.07 18.80 4.93
CA ASP A 187 11.80 18.42 6.16
C ASP A 187 13.33 18.60 6.10
N GLY A 188 13.80 19.52 5.26
CA GLY A 188 15.23 19.80 5.10
C GLY A 188 16.01 18.70 4.37
N GLN A 189 15.33 17.69 3.84
CA GLN A 189 15.96 16.61 3.08
C GLN A 189 16.51 17.13 1.75
N LYS A 190 17.71 16.67 1.38
CA LYS A 190 18.32 17.00 0.08
C LYS A 190 17.87 16.00 -0.97
N ALA A 191 17.59 16.48 -2.18
CA ALA A 191 17.25 15.65 -3.31
C ALA A 191 18.29 14.54 -3.58
N SER A 192 19.59 14.82 -3.35
CA SER A 192 20.65 13.82 -3.49
C SER A 192 20.51 12.65 -2.50
N GLY A 193 20.12 12.93 -1.25
CA GLY A 193 19.93 11.85 -0.27
C GLY A 193 18.72 10.97 -0.60
N VAL A 194 17.70 11.56 -1.22
CA VAL A 194 16.52 10.82 -1.69
C VAL A 194 16.86 10.00 -2.93
N SER A 195 17.60 10.55 -3.90
CA SER A 195 18.07 9.80 -5.05
C SER A 195 18.95 8.63 -4.64
N ASP A 196 19.88 8.84 -3.68
CA ASP A 196 20.75 7.78 -3.17
C ASP A 196 19.95 6.63 -2.54
N ALA A 197 18.85 6.95 -1.82
CA ALA A 197 17.98 5.94 -1.23
C ALA A 197 17.21 5.14 -2.29
N ILE A 198 16.69 5.81 -3.33
CA ILE A 198 16.00 5.17 -4.44
C ILE A 198 16.98 4.29 -5.23
N GLU A 199 18.14 4.82 -5.63
CA GLU A 199 19.19 4.06 -6.34
C GLU A 199 19.67 2.88 -5.52
N GLY A 200 19.92 3.06 -4.21
CA GLY A 200 20.29 1.98 -3.30
C GLY A 200 19.25 0.88 -3.24
N GLY A 201 17.95 1.24 -3.24
CA GLY A 201 16.85 0.29 -3.34
C GLY A 201 16.84 -0.48 -4.66
N LEU A 202 17.03 0.20 -5.79
CA LEU A 202 17.10 -0.44 -7.11
C LEU A 202 18.30 -1.40 -7.22
N LYS A 203 19.47 -1.01 -6.71
CA LYS A 203 20.68 -1.87 -6.65
C LYS A 203 20.42 -3.11 -5.79
N ALA A 204 19.82 -2.92 -4.62
CA ALA A 204 19.52 -4.02 -3.70
C ALA A 204 18.48 -5.00 -4.27
N ALA A 205 17.55 -4.53 -5.10
CA ALA A 205 16.57 -5.37 -5.78
C ALA A 205 17.15 -6.10 -7.00
N ASN A 206 18.19 -5.54 -7.63
CA ASN A 206 18.78 -6.05 -8.86
C ASN A 206 20.32 -6.23 -8.72
N PRO A 207 20.81 -7.16 -7.88
CA PRO A 207 22.23 -7.28 -7.55
C PRO A 207 23.14 -7.66 -8.72
N ASN A 208 22.56 -8.11 -9.84
CA ASN A 208 23.28 -8.53 -11.04
C ASN A 208 23.32 -7.46 -12.14
N MET A 209 22.64 -6.31 -11.96
CA MET A 209 22.66 -5.22 -12.93
C MET A 209 23.92 -4.36 -12.77
N SER A 210 24.43 -3.83 -13.88
CA SER A 210 25.51 -2.84 -13.86
C SER A 210 25.02 -1.49 -13.34
N ASP A 211 25.95 -0.61 -12.94
CA ASP A 211 25.60 0.75 -12.52
C ASP A 211 24.87 1.52 -13.64
N GLU A 212 25.26 1.34 -14.90
CA GLU A 212 24.57 1.98 -16.04
C GLU A 212 23.14 1.46 -16.24
N GLU A 213 22.92 0.15 -16.05
CA GLU A 213 21.58 -0.44 -16.11
C GLU A 213 20.70 0.09 -14.98
N ILE A 214 21.26 0.24 -13.77
CA ILE A 214 20.57 0.84 -12.63
C ILE A 214 20.23 2.30 -12.91
N THR A 215 21.16 3.11 -13.44
CA THR A 215 20.89 4.50 -13.83
C THR A 215 19.79 4.58 -14.89
N SER A 216 19.81 3.68 -15.89
CA SER A 216 18.73 3.63 -16.89
C SER A 216 17.38 3.30 -16.23
N ARG A 217 17.37 2.37 -15.28
CA ARG A 217 16.16 1.96 -14.56
C ARG A 217 15.63 3.06 -13.64
N PHE A 218 16.53 3.78 -12.97
CA PHE A 218 16.21 4.98 -12.19
C PHE A 218 15.59 6.08 -13.05
N ASN A 219 16.18 6.38 -14.21
CA ASN A 219 15.64 7.37 -15.13
C ASN A 219 14.24 7.00 -15.63
N LYS A 220 14.02 5.73 -15.98
CA LYS A 220 12.68 5.23 -16.36
C LYS A 220 11.65 5.38 -15.24
N LEU A 221 12.06 5.22 -13.98
CA LEU A 221 11.16 5.38 -12.84
C LEU A 221 10.68 6.83 -12.71
N ILE A 222 11.55 7.81 -12.94
CA ILE A 222 11.23 9.23 -12.75
C ILE A 222 10.66 9.91 -14.01
N GLU A 223 10.71 9.26 -15.18
CA GLU A 223 10.01 9.66 -16.42
C GLU A 223 8.49 9.49 -16.33
#